data_AF-A0A662RJX3-F1
#
_entry.id   AF-A0A662RJX3-F1
#
_cell.length_a   1.000
_cell.length_b   1.000
_cell.length_c   1.000
_cell.angle_alpha   90.00
_cell.angle_beta   90.00
_cell.angle_gamma   90.00
#
_symmetry.space_group_name_H-M   'P 1'
#
loop_
_entity.id
_entity.type
_entity.pdbx_description
1 polymer ?
#
loop_
_entity_poly.entity_id
_entity_poly.type
_entity_poly.pdbx_seq_one_letter_code
_entity_poly.pdbx_strand_id
1 'polypeptide(L)' 'MTFEAQKKKAVERLRIRGADEEIAPIINRINNFDDFFTTSSCSGRIVLICLPEIGAKREAK' A
#
# COMPACT_ATOMS: atom_id res chain seq x y z
N MET A 1 -13.96 -13.12 9.55
CA MET A 1 -12.67 -13.40 8.86
C MET A 1 -11.57 -13.40 9.90
N THR A 2 -10.68 -14.39 9.90
CA THR A 2 -9.55 -14.48 10.85
C THR A 2 -8.38 -13.59 10.44
N PHE A 3 -7.50 -13.24 11.38
CA PHE A 3 -6.26 -12.51 11.10
C PHE A 3 -5.41 -13.24 10.04
N GLU A 4 -5.20 -14.55 10.20
CA GLU A 4 -4.47 -15.39 9.25
C GLU A 4 -5.03 -15.33 7.82
N ALA A 5 -6.35 -15.38 7.68
CA ALA A 5 -6.99 -15.29 6.37
C ALA A 5 -6.75 -13.92 5.72
N GLN A 6 -6.75 -12.85 6.52
CA GLN A 6 -6.48 -11.49 6.03
C GLN A 6 -5.01 -11.30 5.67
N LYS A 7 -4.09 -11.79 6.52
CA LYS A 7 -2.64 -11.78 6.28
C LYS A 7 -2.30 -12.52 4.99
N LYS A 8 -2.77 -13.75 4.84
CA LYS A 8 -2.57 -14.55 3.63
C LYS A 8 -3.07 -13.82 2.37
N LYS A 9 -4.27 -13.24 2.44
CA LYS A 9 -4.84 -12.47 1.32
C LYS A 9 -4.04 -11.21 1.00
N ALA A 10 -3.50 -10.53 2.00
CA ALA A 10 -2.72 -9.30 1.81
C ALA A 10 -1.34 -9.60 1.19
N VAL A 11 -0.64 -10.61 1.71
CA VAL A 11 0.67 -11.05 1.18
C VAL A 11 0.54 -11.56 -0.25
N GLU A 12 -0.52 -12.31 -0.57
CA GLU A 12 -0.74 -12.77 -1.96
C GLU A 12 -1.02 -11.58 -2.91
N ARG A 13 -1.76 -10.57 -2.46
CA ARG A 13 -1.96 -9.35 -3.26
C ARG A 13 -0.65 -8.60 -3.50
N LEU A 14 0.22 -8.51 -2.49
CA LEU A 14 1.54 -7.91 -2.63
C LEU A 14 2.39 -8.68 -3.66
N ARG A 15 2.35 -10.02 -3.63
CA ARG A 15 3.06 -10.88 -4.60
C ARG A 15 2.62 -10.64 -6.05
N ILE A 16 1.32 -10.42 -6.27
CA ILE A 16 0.75 -10.20 -7.61
C ILE A 16 0.96 -8.76 -8.11
N ARG A 17 0.73 -7.76 -7.24
CA ARG A 17 0.71 -6.34 -7.63
C ARG A 17 2.04 -5.63 -7.47
N GLY A 18 2.92 -6.16 -6.62
CA GLY A 18 4.14 -5.47 -6.21
C GLY A 18 3.88 -4.27 -5.29
N ALA A 19 4.96 -3.57 -4.97
CA ALA A 19 5.00 -2.30 -4.27
C ALA A 19 6.18 -1.48 -4.80
N ASP A 20 6.23 -0.20 -4.46
CA ASP A 20 7.35 0.67 -4.83
C ASP A 20 8.68 0.10 -4.29
N GLU A 21 9.68 -0.02 -5.16
CA GLU A 21 10.95 -0.72 -4.86
C GLU A 21 11.67 -0.09 -3.66
N GLU A 22 11.57 1.23 -3.47
CA GLU A 22 12.26 1.94 -2.40
C GLU A 22 11.82 1.50 -1.00
N ILE A 23 10.57 1.03 -0.85
CA ILE A 23 10.01 0.60 0.43
C ILE A 23 9.86 -0.92 0.55
N ALA A 24 10.24 -1.68 -0.48
CA ALA A 24 10.19 -3.14 -0.44
C ALA A 24 10.92 -3.75 0.78
N PRO A 25 12.11 -3.26 1.22
CA PRO A 25 12.76 -3.76 2.42
C PRO A 25 11.93 -3.59 3.69
N ILE A 26 11.25 -2.46 3.84
CA ILE A 26 10.42 -2.14 5.01
C ILE A 26 9.15 -2.99 5.01
N ILE A 27 8.50 -3.13 3.85
CA ILE A 27 7.32 -3.99 3.67
C ILE A 27 7.66 -5.43 4.05
N ASN A 28 8.77 -5.97 3.54
CA ASN A 28 9.21 -7.32 3.85
C ASN A 28 9.52 -7.47 5.35
N ARG A 29 10.15 -6.46 5.97
CA ARG A 29 10.42 -6.49 7.40
C ARG A 29 9.15 -6.53 8.24
N ILE A 30 8.13 -5.74 7.90
CA ILE A 30 6.84 -5.73 8.59
C ILE A 30 6.11 -7.07 8.42
N ASN A 31 6.05 -7.59 7.19
CA ASN A 31 5.34 -8.85 6.89
C ASN A 31 5.99 -10.09 7.51
N ASN A 32 7.25 -10.00 7.93
CA ASN A 32 7.96 -11.07 8.63
C ASN A 32 7.62 -11.17 10.14
N PHE A 33 6.87 -10.22 10.71
CA PHE A 33 6.34 -10.38 12.07
C PHE A 33 5.01 -11.15 12.03
N ASP A 34 4.81 -12.03 13.01
CA ASP A 34 3.61 -12.88 13.05
C ASP A 34 2.32 -12.05 13.20
N ASP A 35 2.35 -11.05 14.07
CA ASP A 35 1.17 -10.24 14.41
C ASP A 35 0.94 -9.03 13.49
N PHE A 36 1.72 -8.88 12.41
CA PHE A 36 1.59 -7.77 11.48
C PHE A 36 1.53 -8.23 10.02
N PHE A 37 0.86 -7.41 9.20
CA PHE A 37 0.96 -7.46 7.75
C PHE A 37 0.59 -6.12 7.12
N THR A 38 1.19 -5.81 5.98
CA THR A 38 0.88 -4.64 5.16
C THR A 38 -0.29 -4.92 4.22
N THR A 39 -1.15 -3.93 3.96
CA THR A 39 -2.28 -4.06 3.02
C THR A 39 -2.09 -3.25 1.74
N SER A 40 -1.61 -2.02 1.87
CA SER A 40 -1.25 -1.09 0.80
C SER A 40 -0.21 -0.12 1.34
N SER A 41 0.76 0.26 0.51
CA SER A 41 1.80 1.22 0.87
C SER A 41 2.30 1.95 -0.37
N CYS A 42 2.92 3.11 -0.18
CA CYS A 42 3.62 3.84 -1.24
C CYS A 42 4.84 4.55 -0.67
N SER A 43 5.88 4.76 -1.46
CA SER A 43 7.12 5.46 -1.08
C SER A 43 7.00 6.99 -1.12
N GLY A 44 5.83 7.51 -1.50
CA GLY A 44 5.62 8.94 -1.75
C GLY A 44 5.78 9.28 -3.23
N ARG A 45 5.22 10.41 -3.66
CA ARG A 45 5.30 10.85 -5.06
C ARG A 45 5.10 12.35 -5.19
N ILE A 46 5.74 12.96 -6.18
CA ILE A 46 5.44 14.33 -6.62
C ILE A 46 4.53 14.22 -7.84
N VAL A 47 3.40 14.93 -7.82
CA VAL A 47 2.42 14.92 -8.91
C VAL A 47 1.92 16.34 -9.17
N LEU A 48 1.65 16.64 -10.44
CA LEU A 48 0.87 17.81 -10.85
C LEU A 48 -0.55 17.34 -11.10
N ILE A 49 -1.53 17.95 -10.42
CA ILE A 49 -2.95 17.62 -10.54
C ILE A 49 -3.77 18.89 -10.71
N CYS A 50 -4.87 18.82 -11.48
CA CYS A 50 -5.82 19.91 -11.59
C CYS A 50 -7.01 19.67 -10.65
N LEU A 51 -7.31 20.63 -9.80
CA LEU A 51 -8.40 20.56 -8.82
C LEU A 51 -9.35 21.74 -8.99
N PRO A 52 -10.69 21.54 -8.90
CA PRO A 52 -11.65 22.64 -8.83
C PRO A 52 -11.41 23.54 -7.61
N GLU A 53 -11.09 22.94 -6.46
CA GLU A 53 -10.74 23.61 -5.21
C GLU A 53 -9.80 22.73 -4.35
N ILE A 54 -9.13 23.34 -3.36
CA ILE A 54 -8.20 22.62 -2.47
C ILE A 54 -8.97 21.53 -1.72
N GLY A 55 -8.52 20.28 -1.87
CA GLY A 55 -9.11 19.13 -1.18
C GLY A 55 -10.10 18.31 -2.03
N ALA A 56 -10.52 18.80 -3.20
CA ALA A 56 -11.41 18.10 -4.14
C ALA A 56 -10.73 16.92 -4.89
N LYS A 57 -10.03 16.05 -4.16
CA LYS A 57 -9.19 14.97 -4.70
C LYS A 57 -9.95 13.96 -5.57
N ARG A 58 -11.26 13.78 -5.36
CA ARG A 58 -12.10 12.88 -6.16
C ARG A 58 -12.30 13.37 -7.60
N GLU A 59 -12.14 14.68 -7.81
CA GLU A 59 -12.33 15.35 -9.10
C GLU A 59 -11.01 15.69 -9.78
N ALA A 60 -9.89 15.25 -9.18
CA ALA A 60 -8.56 15.45 -9.74
C ALA A 60 -8.49 14.84 -11.15
N LYS A 61 -8.08 15.66 -12.13
CA LYS A 61 -7.75 15.26 -13.50
C LYS A 61 -6.26 15.31 -13.73
#